data_AF-A0A951QCF5-F1
#
_entry.id   AF-A0A951QCF5-F1
#
_cell.length_a   1.000
_cell.length_b   1.000
_cell.length_c   1.000
_cell.angle_alpha   90.00
_cell.angle_beta   90.00
_cell.angle_gamma   90.00
#
_symmetry.space_group_name_H-M   'P 1'
#
loop_
_entity.id
_entity.type
_entity.pdbx_description
1 polymer ?
#
loop_
_entity_poly.entity_id
_entity_poly.type
_entity_poly.pdbx_seq_one_letter_code
_entity_poly.pdbx_strand_id
1 'polypeptide(L)'
;MGRVMNVERFCLIGHLVSMAFGLAGILLVAPHPEFLSLLPAGQMMFRWSMAGGGVAYIVLGTIAVALYAYRTLGLRNWLMFMIPAIGISLSSELLGTSTGFPFGDYSYLSGLGYKISGLVPFTIPLSWFYLGLSAYLLARTGLSRRLPQFGWLAQAGAIGLGALLLTSWDFVLDPAMSQTTMPFWYWHHPGAFFGMPYQNFVGWMGTGIVFMTVAVLLWGKRSPVLQAADLNLPIVVYLGNFTFAMVMSMAAGFWIPIVLGLLLGVLPAVLCWRWGRLGQMPQFDSAGVAEMASDEVGSLNVAPVPSK
;
A
#
# COMPACT_ATOMS: atom_id res chain seq x y z
N MET A 1 -23.42 -7.40 3.46
CA MET A 1 -22.01 -7.66 3.08
C MET A 1 -21.76 -7.56 1.58
N GLY A 2 -22.55 -8.22 0.71
CA GLY A 2 -22.31 -8.23 -0.76
C GLY A 2 -22.28 -6.85 -1.43
N ARG A 3 -23.19 -5.93 -1.07
CA ARG A 3 -23.20 -4.57 -1.63
C ARG A 3 -21.92 -3.79 -1.30
N VAL A 4 -21.40 -3.92 -0.08
CA VAL A 4 -20.14 -3.27 0.36
C VAL A 4 -18.95 -3.80 -0.45
N MET A 5 -18.87 -5.12 -0.65
CA MET A 5 -17.80 -5.73 -1.45
C MET A 5 -17.84 -5.31 -2.92
N ASN A 6 -19.03 -5.11 -3.49
CA ASN A 6 -19.16 -4.63 -4.87
C ASN A 6 -18.64 -3.18 -5.00
N VAL A 7 -18.94 -2.32 -4.03
CA VAL A 7 -18.42 -0.94 -4.01
C VAL A 7 -16.92 -0.94 -3.75
N GLU A 8 -16.41 -1.75 -2.82
CA GLU A 8 -14.97 -1.94 -2.56
C GLU A 8 -14.22 -2.30 -3.86
N ARG A 9 -14.73 -3.29 -4.60
CA ARG A 9 -14.15 -3.70 -5.90
C ARG A 9 -14.26 -2.63 -6.97
N PHE A 10 -15.41 -1.96 -7.07
CA PHE A 10 -15.59 -0.86 -8.01
C PHE A 10 -14.59 0.27 -7.76
N CYS A 11 -14.41 0.68 -6.49
CA CYS A 11 -13.43 1.69 -6.10
C CYS A 11 -11.99 1.23 -6.35
N LEU A 12 -11.66 -0.04 -6.09
CA LEU A 12 -10.33 -0.57 -6.39
C LEU A 12 -10.04 -0.57 -7.90
N ILE A 13 -10.98 -1.02 -8.72
CA ILE A 13 -10.85 -1.00 -10.18
C ILE A 13 -10.73 0.45 -10.66
N GLY A 14 -11.59 1.34 -10.17
CA GLY A 14 -11.53 2.77 -10.50
C GLY A 14 -10.21 3.42 -10.11
N HIS A 15 -9.62 3.07 -8.96
CA HIS A 15 -8.30 3.51 -8.53
C HIS A 15 -7.21 3.10 -9.53
N LEU A 16 -7.18 1.82 -9.94
CA LEU A 16 -6.20 1.30 -10.91
C LEU A 16 -6.39 1.90 -12.31
N VAL A 17 -7.64 1.99 -12.78
CA VAL A 17 -7.98 2.58 -14.08
C VAL A 17 -7.63 4.07 -14.10
N SER A 18 -7.89 4.80 -13.02
CA SER A 18 -7.55 6.22 -12.93
C SER A 18 -6.04 6.46 -12.91
N MET A 19 -5.25 5.58 -12.28
CA MET A 19 -3.79 5.62 -12.38
C MET A 19 -3.31 5.35 -13.81
N ALA A 20 -3.83 4.30 -14.47
CA ALA A 20 -3.48 3.99 -15.85
C ALA A 20 -3.86 5.13 -16.82
N PHE A 21 -5.03 5.74 -16.63
CA PHE A 21 -5.48 6.90 -17.39
C PHE A 21 -4.57 8.11 -17.15
N GLY A 22 -4.17 8.37 -15.90
CA GLY A 22 -3.21 9.42 -15.57
C GLY A 22 -1.84 9.22 -16.23
N LEU A 23 -1.32 7.99 -16.21
CA LEU A 23 -0.07 7.64 -16.91
C LEU A 23 -0.17 7.88 -18.40
N ALA A 24 -1.25 7.44 -19.05
CA ALA A 24 -1.47 7.68 -20.47
C ALA A 24 -1.54 9.19 -20.77
N GLY A 25 -2.23 9.96 -19.92
CA GLY A 25 -2.30 11.42 -20.05
C GLY A 25 -0.94 12.10 -19.97
N ILE A 26 -0.11 11.72 -18.99
CA ILE A 26 1.18 12.37 -18.73
C ILE A 26 2.26 11.89 -19.69
N LEU A 27 2.33 10.58 -20.00
CA LEU A 27 3.45 9.98 -20.73
C LEU A 27 3.20 9.83 -22.23
N LEU A 28 1.94 9.69 -22.66
CA LEU A 28 1.61 9.53 -24.07
C LEU A 28 1.03 10.81 -24.65
N VAL A 29 0.04 11.41 -23.99
CA VAL A 29 -0.73 12.52 -24.57
C VAL A 29 -0.04 13.87 -24.38
N ALA A 30 0.52 14.15 -23.21
CA ALA A 30 1.16 15.45 -22.94
C ALA A 30 2.38 15.73 -23.84
N PRO A 31 3.26 14.75 -24.17
CA PRO A 31 4.37 14.97 -25.10
C PRO A 31 3.94 15.01 -26.57
N HIS A 32 2.77 14.43 -26.89
CA HIS A 32 2.27 14.22 -28.25
C HIS A 32 0.82 14.75 -28.38
N PRO A 33 0.62 16.07 -28.37
CA PRO A 33 -0.71 16.67 -28.38
C PRO A 33 -1.53 16.34 -29.63
N GLU A 34 -0.90 15.86 -30.71
CA GLU A 34 -1.54 15.32 -31.90
C GLU A 34 -2.57 14.23 -31.58
N PHE A 35 -2.35 13.41 -30.53
CA PHE A 35 -3.31 12.38 -30.09
C PHE A 35 -4.67 12.97 -29.71
N LEU A 36 -4.73 14.23 -29.26
CA LEU A 36 -5.98 14.88 -28.87
C LEU A 36 -6.91 15.08 -30.07
N SER A 37 -6.35 15.21 -31.27
CA SER A 37 -7.10 15.39 -32.51
C SER A 37 -7.63 14.08 -33.10
N LEU A 38 -7.06 12.94 -32.69
CA LEU A 38 -7.45 11.60 -33.16
C LEU A 38 -8.71 11.06 -32.46
N LEU A 39 -9.07 11.63 -31.31
CA LEU A 39 -10.22 11.19 -30.51
C LEU A 39 -11.26 12.31 -30.45
N PRO A 40 -12.56 12.03 -30.74
CA PRO A 40 -13.62 13.05 -30.68
C PRO A 40 -13.73 13.77 -29.34
N ALA A 41 -13.35 13.11 -28.24
CA ALA A 41 -13.34 13.67 -26.88
C ALA A 41 -11.93 13.91 -26.31
N GLY A 42 -10.87 13.88 -27.15
CA GLY A 42 -9.46 13.91 -26.71
C GLY A 42 -9.13 15.09 -25.79
N GLN A 43 -9.48 16.32 -26.23
CA GLN A 43 -9.24 17.53 -25.43
C GLN A 43 -10.01 17.52 -24.10
N MET A 44 -11.26 17.04 -24.08
CA MET A 44 -12.05 16.96 -22.84
C MET A 44 -11.44 15.95 -21.87
N MET A 45 -11.07 14.76 -22.35
CA MET A 45 -10.44 13.71 -21.55
C MET A 45 -9.11 14.17 -20.97
N PHE A 46 -8.27 14.85 -21.76
CA PHE A 46 -7.01 15.40 -21.27
C PHE A 46 -7.22 16.45 -20.19
N ARG A 47 -8.18 17.37 -20.36
CA ARG A 47 -8.52 18.37 -19.34
C ARG A 47 -8.99 17.70 -18.04
N TRP A 48 -9.83 16.67 -18.11
CA TRP A 48 -10.25 15.91 -16.93
C TRP A 48 -9.09 15.17 -16.27
N SER A 49 -8.19 14.57 -17.06
CA SER A 49 -6.97 13.93 -16.55
C SER A 49 -6.11 14.92 -15.77
N MET A 50 -5.83 16.09 -16.35
CA MET A 50 -4.99 17.10 -15.71
C MET A 50 -5.67 17.79 -14.51
N ALA A 51 -6.99 17.97 -14.56
CA ALA A 51 -7.73 18.65 -13.50
C ALA A 51 -7.99 17.75 -12.28
N GLY A 52 -8.16 16.44 -12.49
CA GLY A 52 -8.67 15.56 -11.43
C GLY A 52 -8.13 14.14 -11.43
N GLY A 53 -7.27 13.75 -12.36
CA GLY A 53 -6.73 12.38 -12.44
C GLY A 53 -6.01 11.97 -11.16
N GLY A 54 -5.14 12.85 -10.64
CA GLY A 54 -4.43 12.64 -9.37
C GLY A 54 -5.39 12.50 -8.17
N VAL A 55 -6.41 13.34 -8.12
CA VAL A 55 -7.41 13.34 -7.05
C VAL A 55 -8.28 12.07 -7.10
N ALA A 56 -8.74 11.70 -8.29
CA ALA A 56 -9.66 10.59 -8.50
C ALA A 56 -9.04 9.28 -8.04
N TYR A 57 -7.80 8.97 -8.45
CA TYR A 57 -7.17 7.72 -8.03
C TYR A 57 -6.96 7.66 -6.51
N ILE A 58 -6.53 8.76 -5.88
CA ILE A 58 -6.30 8.80 -4.42
C ILE A 58 -7.62 8.61 -3.66
N VAL A 59 -8.68 9.32 -4.04
CA VAL A 59 -9.99 9.21 -3.38
C VAL A 59 -10.56 7.80 -3.55
N LEU A 60 -10.50 7.23 -4.75
CA LEU A 60 -10.99 5.87 -5.01
C LEU A 60 -10.19 4.81 -4.24
N GLY A 61 -8.86 4.96 -4.18
CA GLY A 61 -8.00 4.07 -3.38
C GLY A 61 -8.30 4.16 -1.89
N THR A 62 -8.53 5.38 -1.39
CA THR A 62 -8.91 5.63 0.00
C THR A 62 -10.25 4.98 0.35
N ILE A 63 -11.26 5.14 -0.50
CA ILE A 63 -12.58 4.51 -0.29
C ILE A 63 -12.45 2.98 -0.34
N ALA A 64 -11.71 2.42 -1.30
CA ALA A 64 -11.49 0.98 -1.40
C ALA A 64 -10.85 0.41 -0.12
N VAL A 65 -9.77 1.04 0.36
CA VAL A 65 -9.07 0.60 1.58
C VAL A 65 -9.91 0.85 2.84
N ALA A 66 -10.68 1.92 2.91
CA ALA A 66 -11.59 2.20 4.03
C ALA A 66 -12.70 1.15 4.14
N LEU A 67 -13.35 0.80 3.03
CA LEU A 67 -14.38 -0.25 2.98
C LEU A 67 -13.79 -1.63 3.34
N TYR A 68 -12.60 -1.93 2.81
CA TYR A 68 -11.83 -3.11 3.17
C TYR A 68 -11.52 -3.16 4.67
N ALA A 69 -11.01 -2.07 5.24
CA ALA A 69 -10.63 -1.98 6.64
C ALA A 69 -11.86 -2.10 7.55
N TYR A 70 -12.98 -1.47 7.18
CA TYR A 70 -14.26 -1.62 7.88
C TYR A 70 -14.71 -3.09 7.90
N ARG A 71 -14.62 -3.78 6.75
CA ARG A 71 -15.04 -5.19 6.61
C ARG A 71 -14.15 -6.16 7.36
N THR A 72 -12.83 -5.93 7.38
CA THR A 72 -11.83 -6.89 7.89
C THR A 72 -11.35 -6.59 9.30
N LEU A 73 -11.25 -5.31 9.66
CA LEU A 73 -10.76 -4.86 10.98
C LEU A 73 -11.91 -4.42 11.90
N GLY A 74 -13.08 -4.09 11.34
CA GLY A 74 -14.20 -3.46 12.03
C GLY A 74 -14.03 -1.95 12.19
N LEU A 75 -15.14 -1.25 12.43
CA LEU A 75 -15.18 0.22 12.52
C LEU A 75 -14.14 0.80 13.49
N ARG A 76 -14.05 0.24 14.70
CA ARG A 76 -13.13 0.71 15.74
C ARG A 76 -11.67 0.66 15.28
N ASN A 77 -11.20 -0.50 14.81
CA ASN A 77 -9.79 -0.67 14.45
C ASN A 77 -9.45 0.08 13.16
N TRP A 78 -10.39 0.16 12.22
CA TRP A 78 -10.25 1.02 11.04
C TRP A 78 -10.04 2.48 11.45
N LEU A 79 -10.92 3.06 12.28
CA LEU A 79 -10.79 4.46 12.72
C LEU A 79 -9.53 4.69 13.55
N MET A 80 -9.14 3.73 14.41
CA MET A 80 -7.90 3.77 15.18
C MET A 80 -6.63 3.77 14.34
N PHE A 81 -6.70 3.38 13.06
CA PHE A 81 -5.60 3.52 12.13
C PHE A 81 -5.74 4.78 11.27
N MET A 82 -6.95 5.02 10.74
CA MET A 82 -7.23 6.14 9.83
C MET A 82 -7.00 7.50 10.49
N ILE A 83 -7.47 7.69 11.73
CA ILE A 83 -7.36 8.98 12.41
C ILE A 83 -5.89 9.34 12.68
N PRO A 84 -5.05 8.48 13.29
CA PRO A 84 -3.63 8.76 13.42
C PRO A 84 -2.93 8.96 12.08
N ALA A 85 -3.20 8.10 11.09
CA ALA A 85 -2.54 8.19 9.79
C ALA A 85 -2.82 9.55 9.11
N ILE A 86 -4.07 9.99 9.06
CA ILE A 86 -4.45 11.29 8.47
C ILE A 86 -3.95 12.45 9.34
N GLY A 87 -4.20 12.41 10.65
CA GLY A 87 -3.89 13.53 11.55
C GLY A 87 -2.39 13.79 11.66
N ILE A 88 -1.59 12.74 11.88
CA ILE A 88 -0.15 12.86 12.07
C ILE A 88 0.55 13.18 10.76
N SER A 89 0.16 12.55 9.65
CA SER A 89 0.74 12.90 8.34
C SER A 89 0.39 14.33 7.93
N LEU A 90 -0.87 14.76 8.05
CA LEU A 90 -1.25 16.14 7.75
C LEU A 90 -0.48 17.15 8.61
N SER A 91 -0.32 16.85 9.90
CA SER A 91 0.45 17.72 10.80
C SER A 91 1.94 17.77 10.41
N SER A 92 2.51 16.63 10.03
CA SER A 92 3.89 16.53 9.55
C SER A 92 4.09 17.27 8.23
N GLU A 93 3.15 17.18 7.30
CA GLU A 93 3.17 17.84 6.00
C GLU A 93 3.02 19.36 6.14
N LEU A 94 2.12 19.82 7.02
CA LEU A 94 1.97 21.24 7.33
C LEU A 94 3.23 21.80 7.99
N LEU A 95 3.85 21.03 8.90
CA LEU A 95 5.12 21.41 9.51
C LEU A 95 6.25 21.42 8.46
N GLY A 96 6.30 20.42 7.58
CA GLY A 96 7.31 20.29 6.52
C GLY A 96 7.24 21.44 5.53
N THR A 97 6.05 21.73 5.01
CA THR A 97 5.83 22.83 4.05
C THR A 97 5.96 24.23 4.65
N SER A 98 6.04 24.37 5.99
CA SER A 98 6.21 25.67 6.66
C SER A 98 7.59 25.88 7.28
N THR A 99 8.27 24.82 7.68
CA THR A 99 9.55 24.89 8.43
C THR A 99 10.69 24.10 7.79
N GLY A 100 10.38 23.27 6.80
CA GLY A 100 11.31 22.29 6.23
C GLY A 100 11.47 21.01 7.05
N PHE A 101 10.90 20.88 8.25
CA PHE A 101 10.94 19.64 9.04
C PHE A 101 9.56 18.94 9.02
N PRO A 102 9.46 17.61 8.77
CA PRO A 102 10.54 16.64 8.77
C PRO A 102 11.09 16.26 7.37
N PHE A 103 10.56 16.82 6.29
CA PHE A 103 10.80 16.31 4.93
C PHE A 103 11.92 17.05 4.14
N GLY A 104 12.31 18.23 4.57
CA GLY A 104 13.05 19.20 3.77
C GLY A 104 12.14 20.36 3.36
N ASP A 105 12.70 21.41 2.77
CA ASP A 105 11.95 22.60 2.36
C ASP A 105 11.38 22.44 0.94
N TYR A 106 10.05 22.42 0.84
CA TYR A 106 9.31 22.19 -0.39
C TYR A 106 7.94 22.87 -0.39
N SER A 107 7.36 23.00 -1.57
CA SER A 107 5.99 23.46 -1.72
C SER A 107 5.25 22.64 -2.75
N TYR A 108 4.07 22.16 -2.38
CA TYR A 108 3.16 21.54 -3.34
C TYR A 108 2.72 22.53 -4.40
N LEU A 109 2.51 22.04 -5.61
CA LEU A 109 1.95 22.79 -6.73
C LEU A 109 0.46 22.44 -6.89
N SER A 110 -0.11 22.76 -8.06
CA SER A 110 -1.46 22.34 -8.43
C SER A 110 -1.42 20.93 -9.03
N GLY A 111 -2.51 20.17 -8.87
CA GLY A 111 -2.67 18.84 -9.49
C GLY A 111 -3.14 17.73 -8.56
N LEU A 112 -3.01 17.93 -7.24
CA LEU A 112 -3.44 16.95 -6.22
C LEU A 112 -4.67 17.41 -5.43
N GLY A 113 -5.43 18.35 -5.97
CA GLY A 113 -6.65 18.89 -5.37
C GLY A 113 -6.42 20.16 -4.56
N TYR A 114 -7.43 20.59 -3.81
CA TYR A 114 -7.36 21.81 -3.00
C TYR A 114 -6.39 21.64 -1.82
N LYS A 115 -5.76 22.73 -1.41
CA LYS A 115 -4.77 22.73 -0.33
C LYS A 115 -5.40 23.13 1.01
N ILE A 116 -5.16 22.33 2.03
CA ILE A 116 -5.44 22.64 3.43
C ILE A 116 -4.47 23.72 3.88
N SER A 117 -5.00 24.81 4.45
CA SER A 117 -4.24 26.01 4.85
C SER A 117 -3.43 26.64 3.71
N GLY A 118 -3.79 26.37 2.45
CA GLY A 118 -3.02 26.84 1.28
C GLY A 118 -1.71 26.10 1.01
N LEU A 119 -1.34 25.11 1.85
CA LEU A 119 -0.04 24.45 1.81
C LEU A 119 -0.10 23.01 1.29
N VAL A 120 -0.92 22.16 1.92
CA VAL A 120 -0.88 20.70 1.71
C VAL A 120 -2.15 20.22 1.01
N PRO A 121 -2.07 19.55 -0.17
CA PRO A 121 -3.25 19.00 -0.82
C PRO A 121 -3.98 18.00 0.08
N PHE A 122 -5.31 18.07 0.15
CA PHE A 122 -6.10 17.20 1.04
C PHE A 122 -5.95 15.70 0.74
N THR A 123 -5.52 15.36 -0.48
CA THR A 123 -5.31 13.98 -0.93
C THR A 123 -4.04 13.36 -0.34
N ILE A 124 -3.04 14.17 0.04
CA ILE A 124 -1.79 13.68 0.62
C ILE A 124 -2.04 12.87 1.90
N PRO A 125 -2.68 13.40 2.97
CA PRO A 125 -2.94 12.59 4.16
C PRO A 125 -3.84 11.37 3.90
N LEU A 126 -4.64 11.37 2.83
CA LEU A 126 -5.39 10.20 2.41
C LEU A 126 -4.48 9.09 1.84
N SER A 127 -3.44 9.45 1.08
CA SER A 127 -2.45 8.49 0.57
C SER A 127 -1.63 7.86 1.68
N TRP A 128 -1.22 8.66 2.67
CA TRP A 128 -0.60 8.19 3.91
C TRP A 128 -1.46 7.12 4.60
N PHE A 129 -2.78 7.33 4.68
CA PHE A 129 -3.70 6.34 5.23
C PHE A 129 -3.79 5.06 4.39
N TYR A 130 -4.22 5.15 3.12
CA TYR A 130 -4.60 3.94 2.38
C TYR A 130 -3.39 3.07 2.04
N LEU A 131 -2.26 3.71 1.71
CA LEU A 131 -1.03 3.00 1.37
C LEU A 131 -0.30 2.57 2.65
N GLY A 132 -0.27 3.42 3.68
CA GLY A 132 0.30 3.09 4.98
C GLY A 132 -0.40 1.90 5.65
N LEU A 133 -1.75 1.84 5.60
CA LEU A 133 -2.49 0.69 6.11
C LEU A 133 -2.16 -0.57 5.30
N SER A 134 -2.12 -0.48 3.97
CA SER A 134 -1.82 -1.61 3.10
C SER A 134 -0.42 -2.18 3.39
N ALA A 135 0.59 -1.31 3.43
CA ALA A 135 1.98 -1.65 3.75
C ALA A 135 2.10 -2.30 5.14
N TYR A 136 1.48 -1.68 6.15
CA TYR A 136 1.52 -2.18 7.52
C TYR A 136 0.84 -3.56 7.66
N LEU A 137 -0.31 -3.78 7.02
CA LEU A 137 -1.00 -5.07 7.10
C LEU A 137 -0.23 -6.19 6.41
N LEU A 138 0.46 -5.90 5.29
CA LEU A 138 1.38 -6.84 4.64
C LEU A 138 2.50 -7.23 5.60
N ALA A 139 3.25 -6.23 6.10
CA ALA A 139 4.37 -6.44 7.02
C ALA A 139 3.96 -7.20 8.28
N ARG A 140 2.89 -6.75 8.94
CA ARG A 140 2.34 -7.36 10.16
C ARG A 140 1.96 -8.80 9.94
N THR A 141 1.16 -9.09 8.92
CA THR A 141 0.65 -10.46 8.72
C THR A 141 1.79 -11.40 8.30
N GLY A 142 2.70 -10.95 7.44
CA GLY A 142 3.87 -11.73 7.05
C GLY A 142 4.79 -12.08 8.22
N LEU A 143 5.16 -11.07 9.03
CA LEU A 143 6.06 -11.27 10.17
C LEU A 143 5.40 -12.06 11.31
N SER A 144 4.13 -11.80 11.64
CA SER A 144 3.42 -12.57 12.67
C SER A 144 3.28 -14.06 12.30
N ARG A 145 3.20 -14.41 11.01
CA ARG A 145 3.17 -15.81 10.57
C ARG A 145 4.56 -16.45 10.51
N ARG A 146 5.59 -15.68 10.12
CA ARG A 146 6.96 -16.19 9.97
C ARG A 146 7.69 -16.33 11.30
N LEU A 147 7.35 -15.49 12.29
CA LEU A 147 8.01 -15.34 13.59
C LEU A 147 6.98 -15.32 14.75
N PRO A 148 6.09 -16.34 14.88
CA PRO A 148 5.01 -16.32 15.86
C PRO A 148 5.48 -16.27 17.32
N GLN A 149 6.66 -16.82 17.61
CA GLN A 149 7.27 -16.86 18.95
C GLN A 149 7.79 -15.49 19.42
N PHE A 150 7.92 -14.51 18.53
CA PHE A 150 8.52 -13.21 18.82
C PHE A 150 7.46 -12.10 18.93
N GLY A 151 6.36 -12.33 19.66
CA GLY A 151 5.15 -11.48 19.64
C GLY A 151 5.38 -9.96 19.54
N TRP A 152 6.03 -9.34 20.52
CA TRP A 152 6.26 -7.89 20.53
C TRP A 152 7.32 -7.43 19.51
N LEU A 153 8.36 -8.24 19.29
CA LEU A 153 9.45 -7.92 18.37
C LEU A 153 8.98 -8.03 16.90
N ALA A 154 8.12 -8.99 16.59
CA ALA A 154 7.45 -9.12 15.30
C ALA A 154 6.53 -7.93 15.03
N GLN A 155 5.89 -7.38 16.07
CA GLN A 155 5.07 -6.18 15.95
C GLN A 155 5.91 -4.91 15.73
N ALA A 156 7.01 -4.74 16.47
CA ALA A 156 7.96 -3.67 16.24
C ALA A 156 8.58 -3.77 14.83
N GLY A 157 8.96 -4.98 14.41
CA GLY A 157 9.43 -5.27 13.05
C GLY A 157 8.37 -4.98 11.99
N ALA A 158 7.09 -5.20 12.27
CA ALA A 158 5.99 -4.87 11.36
C ALA A 158 5.79 -3.37 11.18
N ILE A 159 5.97 -2.58 12.25
CA ILE A 159 5.94 -1.12 12.18
C ILE A 159 7.12 -0.63 11.33
N GLY A 160 8.34 -1.07 11.65
CA GLY A 160 9.55 -0.69 10.92
C GLY A 160 9.49 -1.09 9.45
N LEU A 161 9.10 -2.33 9.15
CA LEU A 161 8.96 -2.79 7.78
C LEU A 161 7.78 -2.12 7.06
N GLY A 162 6.64 -1.92 7.72
CA GLY A 162 5.50 -1.20 7.14
C GLY A 162 5.86 0.24 6.75
N ALA A 163 6.60 0.94 7.61
CA ALA A 163 7.13 2.26 7.30
C ALA A 163 8.14 2.20 6.14
N LEU A 164 9.07 1.23 6.15
CA LEU A 164 10.03 1.05 5.05
C LEU A 164 9.32 0.79 3.71
N LEU A 165 8.27 -0.04 3.69
CA LEU A 165 7.48 -0.30 2.49
C LEU A 165 6.81 0.98 1.97
N LEU A 166 6.25 1.79 2.86
CA LEU A 166 5.64 3.08 2.51
C LEU A 166 6.69 4.06 1.97
N THR A 167 7.82 4.19 2.65
CA THR A 167 8.94 5.05 2.25
C THR A 167 9.59 4.58 0.94
N SER A 168 9.62 3.28 0.67
CA SER A 168 10.15 2.72 -0.58
C SER A 168 9.30 3.07 -1.80
N TRP A 169 8.00 3.29 -1.62
CA TRP A 169 7.15 3.82 -2.69
C TRP A 169 7.49 5.28 -3.00
N ASP A 170 7.71 6.10 -1.97
CA ASP A 170 8.12 7.50 -2.11
C ASP A 170 9.47 7.63 -2.84
N PHE A 171 10.45 6.75 -2.55
CA PHE A 171 11.74 6.73 -3.25
C PHE A 171 11.59 6.69 -4.76
N VAL A 172 10.68 5.84 -5.23
CA VAL A 172 10.43 5.64 -6.66
C VAL A 172 9.65 6.83 -7.20
N LEU A 173 8.60 7.24 -6.48
CA LEU A 173 7.67 8.26 -6.94
C LEU A 173 8.28 9.65 -7.01
N ASP A 174 8.95 10.12 -5.96
CA ASP A 174 9.28 11.54 -5.80
C ASP A 174 10.15 12.08 -6.94
N PRO A 175 11.29 11.46 -7.30
CA PRO A 175 12.09 11.96 -8.41
C PRO A 175 11.27 12.15 -9.69
N ALA A 176 10.36 11.20 -9.98
CA ALA A 176 9.48 11.23 -11.14
C ALA A 176 8.40 12.33 -11.10
N MET A 177 8.01 12.76 -9.89
CA MET A 177 6.96 13.75 -9.68
C MET A 177 7.50 15.17 -9.43
N SER A 178 8.72 15.31 -8.94
CA SER A 178 9.37 16.60 -8.68
C SER A 178 10.29 17.06 -9.81
N GLN A 179 10.89 16.14 -10.58
CA GLN A 179 11.85 16.47 -11.67
C GLN A 179 11.22 16.41 -13.07
N THR A 180 9.90 16.41 -13.19
CA THR A 180 9.18 16.39 -14.48
C THR A 180 8.88 17.80 -14.98
N THR A 181 8.52 17.92 -16.27
CA THR A 181 8.13 19.19 -16.91
C THR A 181 6.90 19.84 -16.27
N MET A 182 6.04 19.05 -15.64
CA MET A 182 4.88 19.51 -14.87
C MET A 182 4.96 18.96 -13.44
N PRO A 183 5.82 19.55 -12.59
CA PRO A 183 6.09 18.99 -11.27
C PRO A 183 4.87 19.14 -10.35
N PHE A 184 4.70 18.19 -9.43
CA PHE A 184 3.61 18.19 -8.44
C PHE A 184 3.99 18.89 -7.14
N TRP A 185 5.29 18.97 -6.86
CA TRP A 185 5.88 19.78 -5.80
C TRP A 185 7.26 20.24 -6.25
N TYR A 186 7.73 21.31 -5.62
CA TYR A 186 9.02 21.90 -5.88
C TYR A 186 9.88 21.86 -4.62
N TRP A 187 11.11 21.35 -4.75
CA TRP A 187 12.12 21.38 -3.69
C TRP A 187 12.86 22.71 -3.72
N HIS A 188 12.71 23.53 -2.68
CA HIS A 188 13.41 24.83 -2.58
C HIS A 188 14.92 24.64 -2.38
N HIS A 189 15.28 23.54 -1.72
CA HIS A 189 16.64 23.05 -1.59
C HIS A 189 16.74 21.63 -2.14
N PRO A 190 17.02 21.47 -3.45
CA PRO A 190 17.14 20.16 -4.06
C PRO A 190 18.19 19.31 -3.37
N GLY A 191 17.86 18.05 -3.10
CA GLY A 191 18.76 17.10 -2.47
C GLY A 191 19.57 16.24 -3.43
N ALA A 192 20.55 15.54 -2.88
CA ALA A 192 21.48 14.71 -3.64
C ALA A 192 20.83 13.45 -4.26
N PHE A 193 19.65 13.03 -3.77
CA PHE A 193 18.96 11.87 -4.31
C PHE A 193 17.98 12.29 -5.40
N PHE A 194 18.48 12.51 -6.62
CA PHE A 194 17.66 12.88 -7.79
C PHE A 194 16.76 14.10 -7.54
N GLY A 195 17.29 15.12 -6.85
CA GLY A 195 16.56 16.33 -6.48
C GLY A 195 15.86 16.25 -5.12
N MET A 196 15.78 15.07 -4.51
CA MET A 196 15.12 14.86 -3.23
C MET A 196 16.12 14.88 -2.04
N PRO A 197 15.83 15.63 -0.96
CA PRO A 197 16.65 15.64 0.27
C PRO A 197 16.67 14.29 0.99
N TYR A 198 17.83 13.90 1.56
CA TYR A 198 17.90 12.74 2.46
C TYR A 198 17.00 12.89 3.69
N GLN A 199 16.75 14.14 4.10
CA GLN A 199 15.81 14.47 5.16
C GLN A 199 14.39 13.94 4.85
N ASN A 200 13.98 13.95 3.57
CA ASN A 200 12.68 13.42 3.17
C ASN A 200 12.53 11.94 3.53
N PHE A 201 13.58 11.14 3.32
CA PHE A 201 13.56 9.72 3.69
C PHE A 201 13.33 9.50 5.18
N VAL A 202 14.03 10.28 6.01
CA VAL A 202 13.92 10.18 7.47
C VAL A 202 12.54 10.68 7.91
N GLY A 203 12.02 11.73 7.29
CA GLY A 203 10.66 12.22 7.50
C GLY A 203 9.62 11.17 7.16
N TRP A 204 9.72 10.52 5.99
CA TRP A 204 8.79 9.47 5.58
C TRP A 204 8.80 8.27 6.51
N MET A 205 10.00 7.77 6.82
CA MET A 205 10.16 6.65 7.73
C MET A 205 9.65 7.01 9.13
N GLY A 206 10.01 8.20 9.63
CA GLY A 206 9.64 8.69 10.96
C GLY A 206 8.13 8.89 11.11
N THR A 207 7.51 9.65 10.20
CA THR A 207 6.06 9.87 10.18
C THR A 207 5.32 8.53 10.07
N GLY A 208 5.79 7.64 9.19
CA GLY A 208 5.33 6.25 9.05
C GLY A 208 5.32 5.48 10.38
N ILE A 209 6.49 5.39 11.02
CA ILE A 209 6.66 4.72 12.31
C ILE A 209 5.72 5.32 13.36
N VAL A 210 5.64 6.65 13.46
CA VAL A 210 4.86 7.32 14.49
C VAL A 210 3.38 7.00 14.36
N PHE A 211 2.76 7.18 13.19
CA PHE A 211 1.32 6.92 13.08
C PHE A 211 0.98 5.43 13.18
N MET A 212 1.84 4.54 12.66
CA MET A 212 1.64 3.09 12.79
C MET A 212 1.78 2.65 14.25
N THR A 213 2.73 3.20 15.00
CA THR A 213 2.90 2.95 16.44
C THR A 213 1.67 3.40 17.21
N VAL A 214 1.20 4.63 16.98
CA VAL A 214 -0.02 5.15 17.63
C VAL A 214 -1.22 4.25 17.33
N ALA A 215 -1.43 3.87 16.07
CA ALA A 215 -2.53 2.98 15.68
C ALA A 215 -2.45 1.62 16.39
N VAL A 216 -1.25 1.04 16.48
CA VAL A 216 -0.99 -0.23 17.17
C VAL A 216 -1.28 -0.15 18.66
N LEU A 217 -0.84 0.92 19.32
CA LEU A 217 -1.11 1.15 20.74
C LEU A 217 -2.61 1.29 21.00
N LEU A 218 -3.33 1.98 20.11
CA LEU A 218 -4.79 2.13 20.20
C LEU A 218 -5.54 0.80 19.99
N TRP A 219 -5.06 -0.07 19.11
CA TRP A 219 -5.64 -1.40 18.94
C TRP A 219 -5.48 -2.27 20.20
N GLY A 220 -4.32 -2.19 20.84
CA GLY A 220 -3.99 -2.94 22.05
C GLY A 220 -4.19 -4.45 21.89
N LYS A 221 -4.72 -5.11 22.93
CA LYS A 221 -5.01 -6.57 22.93
C LYS A 221 -6.09 -7.00 21.94
N ARG A 222 -6.85 -6.06 21.35
CA ARG A 222 -7.93 -6.32 20.39
C ARG A 222 -7.46 -6.19 18.94
N SER A 223 -6.18 -6.49 18.71
CA SER A 223 -5.57 -6.41 17.39
C SER A 223 -6.23 -7.46 16.46
N PRO A 224 -6.76 -7.05 15.30
CA PRO A 224 -7.52 -7.94 14.43
C PRO A 224 -6.61 -9.02 13.83
N VAL A 225 -7.10 -10.25 13.70
CA VAL A 225 -6.38 -11.34 13.02
C VAL A 225 -6.90 -11.44 11.59
N LEU A 226 -6.03 -11.23 10.61
CA LEU A 226 -6.39 -11.30 9.19
C LEU A 226 -6.25 -12.72 8.65
N GLN A 227 -7.15 -13.07 7.72
CA GLN A 227 -7.01 -14.29 6.93
C GLN A 227 -6.11 -14.06 5.71
N ALA A 228 -5.59 -15.14 5.14
CA ALA A 228 -4.73 -15.11 3.97
C ALA A 228 -5.38 -14.38 2.77
N ALA A 229 -6.69 -14.56 2.58
CA ALA A 229 -7.46 -13.93 1.51
C ALA A 229 -7.61 -12.41 1.69
N ASP A 230 -7.56 -11.91 2.93
CA ASP A 230 -7.70 -10.49 3.22
C ASP A 230 -6.50 -9.68 2.71
N LEU A 231 -5.33 -10.31 2.52
CA LEU A 231 -4.13 -9.62 2.02
C LEU A 231 -4.17 -9.26 0.52
N ASN A 232 -5.21 -9.67 -0.22
CA ASN A 232 -5.31 -9.42 -1.66
C ASN A 232 -5.46 -7.94 -1.99
N LEU A 233 -6.34 -7.25 -1.27
CA LEU A 233 -6.55 -5.82 -1.52
C LEU A 233 -5.31 -5.01 -1.11
N PRO A 234 -4.70 -5.21 0.08
CA PRO A 234 -3.44 -4.55 0.44
C PRO A 234 -2.32 -4.75 -0.58
N ILE A 235 -2.09 -5.98 -1.08
CA ILE A 235 -1.02 -6.22 -2.06
C ILE A 235 -1.34 -5.58 -3.41
N VAL A 236 -2.59 -5.63 -3.88
CA VAL A 236 -2.99 -5.01 -5.16
C VAL A 236 -2.89 -3.49 -5.09
N VAL A 237 -3.31 -2.87 -3.98
CA VAL A 237 -3.16 -1.42 -3.76
C VAL A 237 -1.69 -1.03 -3.71
N TYR A 238 -0.87 -1.75 -2.93
CA TYR A 238 0.55 -1.46 -2.79
C TYR A 238 1.28 -1.60 -4.13
N LEU A 239 1.13 -2.74 -4.82
CA LEU A 239 1.78 -2.96 -6.12
C LEU A 239 1.23 -2.07 -7.23
N GLY A 240 -0.06 -1.70 -7.19
CA GLY A 240 -0.65 -0.76 -8.14
C GLY A 240 -0.01 0.63 -8.05
N ASN A 241 0.10 1.18 -6.84
CA ASN A 241 0.75 2.47 -6.61
C ASN A 241 2.25 2.43 -6.87
N PHE A 242 2.91 1.31 -6.51
CA PHE A 242 4.31 1.11 -6.84
C PHE A 242 4.54 1.01 -8.35
N THR A 243 3.67 0.31 -9.08
CA THR A 243 3.76 0.22 -10.54
C THR A 243 3.55 1.58 -11.20
N PHE A 244 2.59 2.36 -10.72
CA PHE A 244 2.41 3.75 -11.18
C PHE A 244 3.68 4.57 -11.01
N ALA A 245 4.26 4.57 -9.81
CA ALA A 245 5.50 5.27 -9.52
C ALA A 245 6.64 4.78 -10.43
N MET A 246 6.82 3.46 -10.51
CA MET A 246 7.88 2.82 -11.29
C MET A 246 7.79 3.18 -12.79
N VAL A 247 6.60 3.17 -13.38
CA VAL A 247 6.41 3.53 -14.80
C VAL A 247 6.79 5.00 -15.03
N MET A 248 6.41 5.91 -14.13
CA MET A 248 6.83 7.31 -14.20
C MET A 248 8.36 7.44 -14.10
N SER A 249 8.99 6.75 -13.15
CA SER A 249 10.45 6.78 -12.96
C SER A 249 11.19 6.17 -14.14
N MET A 250 10.65 5.12 -14.77
CA MET A 250 11.22 4.51 -15.97
C MET A 250 11.20 5.50 -17.13
N ALA A 251 10.08 6.20 -17.33
CA ALA A 251 9.95 7.22 -18.37
C ALA A 251 10.92 8.40 -18.18
N ALA A 252 11.25 8.73 -16.92
CA ALA A 252 12.22 9.77 -16.57
C ALA A 252 13.68 9.26 -16.47
N GLY A 253 13.95 7.96 -16.65
CA GLY A 253 15.29 7.38 -16.59
C GLY A 253 15.87 7.19 -15.18
N PHE A 254 15.04 7.23 -14.13
CA PHE A 254 15.45 7.09 -12.73
C PHE A 254 15.58 5.61 -12.30
N TRP A 255 16.57 4.90 -12.86
CA TRP A 255 16.77 3.46 -12.62
C TRP A 255 17.22 3.11 -11.19
N ILE A 256 18.06 3.94 -10.56
CA ILE A 256 18.54 3.70 -9.20
C ILE A 256 17.38 3.71 -8.18
N PRO A 257 16.49 4.72 -8.17
CA PRO A 257 15.29 4.69 -7.33
C PRO A 257 14.43 3.46 -7.55
N ILE A 258 14.24 3.02 -8.80
CA ILE A 258 13.46 1.82 -9.13
C ILE A 258 14.09 0.57 -8.49
N VAL A 259 15.40 0.35 -8.68
CA VAL A 259 16.08 -0.83 -8.12
C VAL A 259 16.00 -0.83 -6.60
N LEU A 260 16.22 0.31 -5.95
CA LEU A 260 16.08 0.44 -4.50
C LEU A 260 14.65 0.15 -4.04
N GLY A 261 13.64 0.70 -4.71
CA GLY A 261 12.24 0.44 -4.39
C GLY A 261 11.83 -1.02 -4.61
N LEU A 262 12.38 -1.69 -5.63
CA LEU A 262 12.13 -3.12 -5.85
C LEU A 262 12.71 -3.97 -4.72
N LEU A 263 13.92 -3.65 -4.27
CA LEU A 263 14.62 -4.38 -3.21
C LEU A 263 14.02 -4.11 -1.81
N LEU A 264 13.69 -2.86 -1.52
CA LEU A 264 13.25 -2.42 -0.18
C LEU A 264 11.72 -2.37 -0.03
N GLY A 265 10.98 -2.30 -1.14
CA GLY A 265 9.52 -2.25 -1.18
C GLY A 265 8.90 -3.53 -1.73
N VAL A 266 9.03 -3.77 -3.05
CA VAL A 266 8.29 -4.86 -3.72
C VAL A 266 8.67 -6.24 -3.20
N LEU A 267 9.96 -6.55 -3.15
CA LEU A 267 10.46 -7.85 -2.69
C LEU A 267 9.95 -8.19 -1.27
N PRO A 268 10.17 -7.36 -0.23
CA PRO A 268 9.65 -7.66 1.10
C PRO A 268 8.12 -7.67 1.16
N ALA A 269 7.41 -6.79 0.44
CA ALA A 269 5.95 -6.81 0.40
C ALA A 269 5.40 -8.14 -0.14
N VAL A 270 5.99 -8.65 -1.24
CA VAL A 270 5.62 -9.95 -1.83
C VAL A 270 5.99 -11.10 -0.90
N LEU A 271 7.17 -11.07 -0.25
CA LEU A 271 7.56 -12.09 0.72
C LEU A 271 6.59 -12.14 1.91
N CYS A 272 6.25 -10.98 2.49
CA CYS A 272 5.27 -10.88 3.57
C CYS A 272 3.88 -11.37 3.14
N TRP A 273 3.44 -11.03 1.93
CA TRP A 273 2.19 -11.54 1.36
C TRP A 273 2.22 -13.07 1.22
N ARG A 274 3.31 -13.65 0.71
CA ARG A 274 3.48 -15.11 0.59
C ARG A 274 3.47 -15.79 1.95
N TRP A 275 4.23 -15.29 2.93
CA TRP A 275 4.26 -15.84 4.29
C TRP A 275 2.90 -15.74 4.98
N GLY A 276 2.17 -14.64 4.77
CA GLY A 276 0.80 -14.48 5.26
C GLY A 276 -0.17 -15.55 4.74
N ARG A 277 0.09 -16.09 3.54
CA ARG A 277 -0.72 -17.14 2.90
C ARG A 277 -0.29 -18.57 3.25
N LEU A 278 0.99 -18.81 3.52
CA LEU A 278 1.53 -20.17 3.74
C LEU A 278 1.03 -20.84 5.03
N GLY A 279 0.51 -20.10 6.00
CA GLY A 279 -0.09 -20.67 7.21
C GLY A 279 -1.49 -21.30 7.02
N GLN A 280 -1.82 -21.76 5.81
CA GLN A 280 -3.05 -22.49 5.46
C GLN A 280 -2.78 -23.92 4.98
N MET A 281 -1.58 -24.48 5.17
CA MET A 281 -1.43 -25.92 4.92
C MET A 281 -2.41 -26.67 5.84
N PRO A 282 -3.23 -27.61 5.30
CA PRO A 282 -4.06 -28.45 6.13
C PRO A 282 -3.17 -29.10 7.17
N GLN A 283 -3.53 -28.95 8.44
CA GLN A 283 -3.00 -29.82 9.47
C GLN A 283 -3.41 -31.23 9.02
N PHE A 284 -2.45 -32.02 8.53
CA PHE A 284 -2.70 -33.45 8.34
C PHE A 284 -3.07 -33.97 9.73
N ASP A 285 -4.36 -34.24 9.91
CA ASP A 285 -4.86 -34.77 11.15
C ASP A 285 -4.28 -36.17 11.30
N SER A 286 -3.26 -36.30 12.13
CA SER A 286 -2.65 -37.57 12.48
C SER A 286 -3.67 -38.51 13.14
N ALA A 287 -4.82 -38.00 13.61
CA ALA A 287 -5.92 -38.82 14.10
C ALA A 287 -6.65 -39.57 12.97
N GLY A 288 -6.90 -38.92 11.82
CA GLY A 288 -7.57 -39.56 10.68
C GLY A 288 -6.73 -40.65 9.99
N VAL A 289 -5.40 -40.52 10.04
CA VAL A 289 -4.47 -41.55 9.54
C VAL A 289 -4.43 -42.77 10.48
N ALA A 290 -4.53 -42.54 11.79
CA ALA A 290 -4.59 -43.63 12.76
C ALA A 290 -5.93 -44.40 12.68
N GLU A 291 -7.04 -43.70 12.42
CA GLU A 291 -8.38 -44.29 12.27
C GLU A 291 -8.50 -45.14 10.99
N MET A 292 -7.96 -44.67 9.85
CA MET A 292 -7.86 -45.48 8.63
C MET A 292 -6.94 -46.70 8.80
N ALA A 293 -5.84 -46.57 9.56
CA ALA A 293 -4.94 -47.68 9.83
C ALA A 293 -5.54 -48.73 10.78
N SER A 294 -6.43 -48.33 11.71
CA SER A 294 -7.14 -49.28 12.58
C SER A 294 -8.23 -50.06 11.86
N ASP A 295 -8.91 -49.46 10.88
CA ASP A 295 -9.96 -50.11 10.11
C ASP A 295 -9.39 -51.17 9.13
N GLU A 296 -8.22 -50.95 8.55
CA GLU A 296 -7.54 -51.97 7.72
C GLU A 296 -7.11 -53.19 8.55
N VAL A 297 -6.62 -52.99 9.78
CA VAL A 297 -6.17 -54.09 10.65
C VAL A 297 -7.35 -54.89 11.23
N GLY A 298 -8.51 -54.26 11.45
CA GLY A 298 -9.73 -54.93 11.92
C GLY A 298 -10.40 -55.86 10.88
N SER A 299 -10.06 -55.71 9.59
CA SER A 299 -10.66 -56.50 8.50
C SER A 299 -9.95 -57.82 8.19
N LEU A 300 -8.78 -58.08 8.78
CA LEU A 300 -8.04 -59.34 8.63
C LEU A 300 -8.55 -60.40 9.63
N ASN A 301 -9.81 -60.80 9.49
CA ASN A 301 -10.33 -61.99 10.14
C ASN A 301 -9.69 -63.23 9.49
N VAL A 302 -8.70 -63.80 10.18
CA VAL A 302 -8.03 -65.05 9.81
C VAL A 302 -9.07 -66.18 9.84
N ALA A 303 -9.42 -66.72 8.67
CA ALA A 303 -10.26 -67.89 8.55
C ALA A 303 -9.55 -69.11 9.21
N PRO A 304 -10.27 -69.96 9.96
CA PRO A 304 -9.65 -71.10 10.63
C PRO A 304 -9.24 -72.17 9.62
N VAL A 305 -8.01 -72.66 9.76
CA VAL A 305 -7.43 -73.75 8.99
C VAL A 305 -8.21 -75.05 9.27
N PRO A 306 -8.69 -75.78 8.25
CA PRO A 306 -9.38 -77.04 8.48
C PRO A 306 -8.36 -78.14 8.79
N SER A 307 -8.60 -78.89 9.86
CA SER A 307 -7.82 -80.05 10.25
C SER A 307 -8.17 -81.26 9.40
N LYS A 308 -7.21 -81.75 8.60
CA LYS A 308 -6.93 -83.17 8.33
C LYS A 308 -5.48 -83.36 7.90
#